data_AF-A0A8K0NEP8-F1
#
_entry.id   AF-A0A8K0NEP8-F1
#
_cell.length_a   1.000
_cell.length_b   1.000
_cell.length_c   1.000
_cell.angle_alpha   90.00
_cell.angle_beta   90.00
_cell.angle_gamma   90.00
#
_symmetry.space_group_name_H-M   'P 1'
#
loop_
_entity.id
_entity.type
_entity.pdbx_description
1 polymer ?
#
loop_
_entity_poly.entity_id
_entity_poly.type
_entity_poly.pdbx_seq_one_letter_code
_entity_poly.pdbx_strand_id
1 'polypeptide(L)'
;MGPLSNAPIDTIKTRLQRTPALPGVGAWARIAHIAADMFRQEGVHAFYKGITPRIMRVAPGQAVTFTVYEYLRGRLEASNLSLVGGRFEE
;
A
#
# COMPACT_ATOMS: atom_id res chain seq x y z
N MET A 1 5.59 5.72 -3.62
CA MET A 1 5.48 4.28 -3.97
C MET A 1 4.19 3.71 -3.37
N GLY A 2 3.23 3.32 -4.20
CA GLY A 2 1.90 2.87 -3.73
C GLY A 2 1.91 1.47 -3.10
N PRO A 3 0.84 1.07 -2.38
CA PRO A 3 0.76 -0.21 -1.68
C PRO A 3 0.89 -1.43 -2.60
N LEU A 4 0.51 -1.30 -3.88
CA LEU A 4 0.67 -2.37 -4.88
C LEU A 4 2.14 -2.62 -5.25
N SER A 5 2.97 -1.57 -5.25
CA SER A 5 4.40 -1.69 -5.55
C SER A 5 5.19 -2.27 -4.38
N ASN A 6 4.76 -2.03 -3.14
CA ASN A 6 5.45 -2.50 -1.93
C ASN A 6 4.94 -3.85 -1.40
N ALA A 7 3.76 -4.29 -1.83
CA ALA A 7 3.18 -5.56 -1.41
C ALA A 7 4.07 -6.79 -1.61
N PRO A 8 4.78 -6.98 -2.74
CA PRO A 8 5.61 -8.18 -2.91
C PRO A 8 6.73 -8.25 -1.87
N ILE A 9 7.41 -7.14 -1.60
CA ILE A 9 8.51 -7.11 -0.62
C ILE A 9 7.99 -7.23 0.83
N ASP A 10 6.86 -6.60 1.15
CA ASP A 10 6.19 -6.72 2.45
C ASP A 10 5.78 -8.19 2.71
N THR A 11 5.29 -8.89 1.69
CA THR A 11 4.84 -10.29 1.82
C THR A 11 6.01 -11.25 2.00
N ILE A 12 7.12 -11.04 1.27
CA ILE A 12 8.35 -11.84 1.46
C ILE A 12 8.90 -11.60 2.87
N LYS A 13 8.93 -10.34 3.33
CA LYS A 13 9.40 -9.98 4.67
C LYS A 13 8.57 -10.61 5.78
N THR A 14 7.24 -10.57 5.66
CA THR A 14 6.34 -11.18 6.66
C THR A 14 6.49 -12.70 6.70
N ARG A 15 6.70 -13.39 5.57
CA ARG A 15 7.05 -14.83 5.58
C ARG A 15 8.42 -15.09 6.20
N LEU A 16 9.43 -14.29 5.86
CA LEU A 16 10.78 -14.41 6.43
C LEU A 16 10.79 -14.26 7.96
N GLN A 17 9.96 -13.35 8.50
CA GLN A 17 9.80 -13.17 9.94
C GLN A 17 9.02 -14.31 10.62
N ARG A 18 8.14 -15.00 9.89
CA ARG A 18 7.41 -16.18 10.39
C ARG A 18 8.25 -17.45 10.35
N THR A 19 9.19 -17.56 9.40
CA THR A 19 10.07 -18.72 9.27
C THR A 19 11.28 -18.58 10.21
N PRO A 20 11.46 -19.49 11.19
CA PRO A 20 12.61 -19.45 12.08
C PRO A 20 13.92 -19.51 11.30
N ALA A 21 14.94 -18.80 11.78
CA ALA A 21 16.26 -18.81 11.16
C ALA A 21 16.96 -20.13 11.49
N LEU A 22 17.30 -20.90 10.45
CA LEU A 22 18.15 -22.08 10.60
C LEU A 22 19.62 -21.63 10.71
N PRO A 23 20.39 -22.15 11.68
CA PRO A 23 21.81 -21.83 11.80
C PRO A 23 22.56 -22.28 10.54
N GLY A 24 23.43 -21.41 10.02
CA GLY A 24 24.27 -21.68 8.84
C GLY A 24 23.70 -21.24 7.48
N VAL A 25 22.46 -20.75 7.41
CA VAL A 25 21.88 -20.27 6.14
C VAL A 25 21.97 -18.74 6.03
N GLY A 26 22.65 -18.26 4.99
CA GLY A 26 22.77 -16.82 4.70
C GLY A 26 21.42 -16.14 4.44
N ALA A 27 21.30 -14.86 4.82
CA ALA A 27 20.04 -14.11 4.69
C ALA A 27 19.51 -14.05 3.25
N TRP A 28 20.40 -13.86 2.26
CA TRP A 28 20.04 -13.84 0.84
C TRP A 28 19.51 -15.18 0.34
N ALA A 29 20.13 -16.29 0.74
CA ALA A 29 19.67 -17.63 0.39
C ALA A 29 18.26 -17.88 0.94
N ARG A 30 17.98 -17.44 2.18
CA ARG A 30 16.64 -17.57 2.79
C ARG A 30 15.59 -16.78 2.02
N ILE A 31 15.89 -15.54 1.64
CA ILE A 31 14.97 -14.71 0.85
C ILE A 31 14.68 -15.37 -0.50
N ALA A 32 15.72 -15.83 -1.21
CA ALA A 32 15.58 -16.50 -2.49
C ALA A 32 14.76 -17.80 -2.38
N HIS A 33 15.02 -18.62 -1.36
CA HIS A 33 14.25 -19.83 -1.09
C HIS A 33 12.77 -19.53 -0.84
N ILE A 34 12.46 -18.55 0.02
CA ILE A 34 11.07 -18.18 0.32
C ILE A 34 10.37 -17.65 -0.92
N ALA A 35 11.02 -16.78 -1.70
CA ALA A 35 10.43 -16.24 -2.92
C ALA A 35 10.17 -17.34 -3.97
N ALA A 36 11.12 -18.27 -4.16
CA ALA A 36 10.97 -19.39 -5.08
C ALA A 36 9.85 -20.35 -4.63
N ASP A 37 9.76 -20.62 -3.32
CA ASP A 37 8.75 -21.49 -2.73
C ASP A 37 7.34 -20.88 -2.83
N MET A 38 7.20 -19.59 -2.53
CA MET A 38 5.97 -18.81 -2.73
C MET A 38 5.47 -18.91 -4.18
N PHE A 39 6.36 -18.71 -5.15
CA PHE A 39 6.01 -18.76 -6.56
C PHE A 39 5.62 -20.18 -7.00
N ARG A 40 6.32 -21.21 -6.53
CA ARG A 40 6.05 -22.61 -6.89
C ARG A 40 4.73 -23.14 -6.31
N GLN A 41 4.39 -22.79 -5.08
CA GLN A 41 3.21 -23.35 -4.40
C GLN A 41 1.92 -22.58 -4.72
N GLU A 42 1.99 -21.25 -4.77
CA GLU A 42 0.81 -20.37 -4.82
C GLU A 42 0.82 -19.41 -6.02
N GLY A 43 1.89 -19.40 -6.81
CA GLY A 43 2.03 -18.54 -7.99
C GLY A 43 2.24 -17.06 -7.66
N VAL A 44 2.04 -16.21 -8.66
CA VAL A 44 2.22 -14.74 -8.55
C VAL A 44 1.28 -14.09 -7.54
N HIS A 45 0.09 -14.66 -7.33
CA HIS A 45 -0.89 -14.12 -6.38
C HIS A 45 -0.40 -14.19 -4.93
N ALA A 46 0.50 -15.12 -4.62
CA ALA A 46 1.11 -15.29 -3.31
C ALA A 46 1.77 -14.00 -2.78
N PHE A 47 2.34 -13.19 -3.67
CA PHE A 47 3.06 -11.95 -3.35
C PHE A 47 2.13 -10.77 -3.06
N TYR A 48 0.85 -10.87 -3.43
CA TYR A 48 -0.17 -9.85 -3.21
C TYR A 48 -1.15 -10.27 -2.09
N LYS A 49 -0.92 -11.43 -1.47
CA LYS A 49 -1.74 -12.00 -0.40
C LYS A 49 -1.65 -11.10 0.83
N GLY A 50 -2.76 -10.42 1.17
CA GLY A 50 -2.83 -9.45 2.27
C GLY A 50 -3.10 -8.01 1.83
N ILE A 51 -3.06 -7.72 0.52
CA ILE A 51 -3.47 -6.40 0.00
C ILE A 51 -4.96 -6.16 0.21
N THR A 52 -5.80 -7.16 -0.03
CA THR A 52 -7.26 -7.02 0.13
C THR A 52 -7.68 -6.50 1.51
N PRO A 53 -7.28 -7.11 2.65
CA PRO A 53 -7.59 -6.55 3.96
C PRO A 53 -6.94 -5.19 4.22
N ARG A 54 -5.76 -4.91 3.65
CA ARG A 54 -5.11 -3.59 3.76
C ARG A 54 -5.91 -2.50 3.06
N ILE A 55 -6.40 -2.77 1.84
CA ILE A 55 -7.25 -1.85 1.09
C ILE A 55 -8.60 -1.69 1.78
N MET A 56 -9.24 -2.78 2.21
CA MET A 56 -10.52 -2.71 2.93
C MET A 56 -10.44 -1.84 4.19
N ARG A 57 -9.30 -1.81 4.88
CA ARG A 57 -9.08 -0.93 6.03
C ARG A 57 -8.92 0.54 5.63
N VAL A 58 -8.26 0.84 4.52
CA VAL A 58 -7.88 2.21 4.12
C VAL A 58 -8.97 2.89 3.29
N ALA A 59 -9.67 2.13 2.44
CA ALA A 59 -10.64 2.64 1.49
C ALA A 59 -11.78 3.44 2.12
N PRO A 60 -12.39 3.05 3.26
CA PRO A 60 -13.48 3.82 3.86
C PRO A 60 -13.03 5.22 4.33
N GLY A 61 -11.84 5.30 4.94
CA GLY A 61 -11.29 6.59 5.39
C GLY A 61 -11.02 7.52 4.22
N GLN A 62 -10.45 6.99 3.13
CA GLN A 62 -10.24 7.77 1.91
C GLN A 62 -11.57 8.20 1.28
N ALA A 63 -12.58 7.32 1.23
CA ALA A 63 -13.90 7.64 0.70
C ALA A 63 -14.55 8.82 1.46
N VAL A 64 -14.45 8.84 2.80
CA VAL A 64 -14.94 9.96 3.61
C VAL A 64 -14.18 11.24 3.30
N THR A 65 -12.85 11.21 3.24
CA THR A 65 -12.03 12.38 2.90
C THR A 65 -12.41 12.95 1.53
N PHE A 66 -12.53 12.09 0.52
CA PHE A 66 -12.95 12.50 -0.82
C PHE A 66 -14.37 13.10 -0.82
N THR A 67 -15.31 12.47 -0.12
CA THR A 67 -16.69 12.96 -0.03
C THR A 67 -16.75 14.36 0.60
N VAL A 68 -16.04 14.58 1.70
CA VAL A 68 -15.99 15.87 2.38
C VAL A 68 -15.30 16.93 1.52
N TYR A 69 -14.18 16.57 0.87
CA TYR A 69 -13.47 17.46 -0.03
C TYR A 69 -14.37 17.92 -1.19
N GLU A 70 -15.03 17.00 -1.88
CA GLU A 70 -15.92 17.31 -3.00
C GLU A 70 -17.11 18.17 -2.55
N TYR A 71 -17.69 17.85 -1.38
CA TYR A 71 -18.78 18.64 -0.81
C TYR A 71 -18.36 20.09 -0.52
N LEU A 72 -17.22 20.27 0.15
CA LEU A 72 -16.70 21.60 0.46
C LEU A 72 -16.31 22.37 -0.79
N ARG A 73 -15.65 21.69 -1.74
CA ARG A 73 -15.24 22.26 -3.03
C ARG A 73 -16.45 22.76 -3.81
N GLY A 74 -17.50 21.95 -3.95
CA GLY A 74 -18.72 22.37 -4.66
C GLY A 74 -19.42 23.58 -4.00
N ARG A 75 -19.40 23.65 -2.66
CA ARG A 75 -19.93 24.81 -1.92
C ARG A 75 -19.07 26.07 -2.11
N LEU A 76 -17.75 25.90 -2.12
CA LEU A 76 -16.77 26.97 -2.32
C LEU A 76 -16.77 27.49 -3.76
N GLU A 77 -17.05 26.66 -4.76
CA GLU A 77 -17.17 27.07 -6.17
C GLU A 77 -18.52 27.74 -6.46
N ALA A 78 -19.61 27.28 -5.84
CA ALA A 78 -20.95 27.86 -6.01
C ALA A 78 -21.14 29.20 -5.28
N SER A 79 -20.47 29.36 -4.14
CA SER A 79 -20.26 30.67 -3.54
C SER A 79 -19.22 31.33 -4.42
N ASN A 80 -19.52 32.43 -5.11
CA ASN A 80 -18.57 33.11 -6.01
C ASN A 80 -17.41 33.78 -5.25
N LEU A 81 -16.82 33.08 -4.28
CA LEU A 81 -15.60 33.41 -3.59
C LEU A 81 -14.47 33.15 -4.59
N SER A 82 -14.33 34.09 -5.53
CA SER A 82 -13.08 34.33 -6.20
C SER A 82 -12.00 34.34 -5.13
N LEU A 83 -11.26 33.24 -5.01
CA LEU A 83 -10.05 33.20 -4.21
C LEU A 83 -9.11 34.23 -4.85
N VAL A 84 -9.22 35.47 -4.40
CA VAL A 84 -8.11 36.41 -4.35
C VAL A 84 -7.09 35.75 -3.43
N GLY A 85 -6.31 34.86 -4.04
CA GLY A 85 -5.35 33.99 -3.38
C GLY A 85 -4.24 33.59 -4.35
N GLY A 86 -3.99 34.43 -5.35
CA GLY A 86 -2.67 34.50 -5.97
C GLY A 86 -1.69 35.04 -4.94
N ARG A 87 -0.91 34.14 -4.34
CA ARG A 87 0.48 34.29 -3.89
C ARG A 87 0.80 33.25 -2.82
N PHE A 88 1.25 32.09 -3.27
CA PHE A 88 2.40 31.42 -2.68
C PHE A 88 3.23 30.93 -3.87
N GLU A 89 3.99 31.87 -4.41
CA GLU A 89 5.30 31.57 -5.02
C GLU A 89 6.23 31.06 -3.92
N GLU A 90 7.18 30.23 -4.35
CA GLU A 90 8.27 29.51 -3.64
C GLU A 90 7.94 28.19 -2.94
#